data_AF-A0A3N5SSD3-F1
#
_entry.id   AF-A0A3N5SSD3-F1
#
_cell.length_a   1.000
_cell.length_b   1.000
_cell.length_c   1.000
_cell.angle_alpha   90.00
_cell.angle_beta   90.00
_cell.angle_gamma   90.00
#
_symmetry.space_group_name_H-M   'P 1'
#
loop_
_entity.id
_entity.type
_entity.pdbx_description
1 polymer ?
#
loop_
_entity_poly.entity_id
_entity_poly.type
_entity_poly.pdbx_seq_one_letter_code
_entity_poly.pdbx_strand_id
1 'polypeptide(L)' 'MPRKSRVLIMGAAGRDFHNFNTVYRDNDAYDVVAFTATQIPDIEGRTYPPELAGSLYPKGIPIVEEKELNRL' A
#
# COMPACT_ATOMS: atom_id res chain seq x y z
N MET A 1 4.04 13.74 19.21
CA MET A 1 4.31 13.20 17.86
C MET A 1 3.16 13.64 16.98
N PRO A 2 3.38 14.35 15.86
CA PRO A 2 2.30 14.63 14.91
C PRO A 2 1.68 13.31 14.43
N ARG A 3 0.36 13.30 14.22
CA ARG A 3 -0.37 12.12 13.77
C ARG A 3 0.09 11.77 12.35
N LYS A 4 0.50 10.51 12.11
CA LYS A 4 0.85 10.02 10.78
C LYS A 4 -0.32 10.20 9.81
N SER A 5 -0.03 10.59 8.59
CA SER A 5 -1.02 10.61 7.51
C SER A 5 -1.29 9.18 7.07
N ARG A 6 -2.52 8.70 7.27
CA ARG A 6 -2.96 7.42 6.70
C ARG A 6 -3.19 7.60 5.20
N VAL A 7 -2.61 6.70 4.40
CA VAL A 7 -2.62 6.78 2.94
C VAL A 7 -3.11 5.45 2.38
N LEU A 8 -4.04 5.52 1.44
CA LEU A 8 -4.43 4.40 0.58
C LEU A 8 -3.99 4.74 -0.84
N ILE A 9 -3.28 3.82 -1.48
CA ILE A 9 -2.77 4.03 -2.84
C ILE A 9 -3.71 3.31 -3.81
N MET A 10 -4.31 4.06 -4.74
CA MET A 10 -5.20 3.48 -5.73
C MET A 10 -4.39 2.93 -6.91
N GLY A 11 -4.33 1.61 -7.04
CA GLY A 11 -3.50 0.91 -8.01
C GLY A 11 -2.47 -0.01 -7.35
N ALA A 12 -2.12 -1.10 -8.04
CA ALA A 12 -1.29 -2.18 -7.52
C ALA A 12 -0.29 -2.68 -8.57
N ALA A 13 0.33 -1.78 -9.33
CA ALA A 13 1.41 -2.11 -10.26
C ALA A 13 2.30 -0.90 -10.58
N GLY A 14 3.38 -1.12 -11.33
CA GLY A 14 4.16 -0.08 -12.00
C GLY A 14 4.41 1.18 -11.16
N ARG A 15 3.73 2.28 -11.53
CA ARG A 15 3.87 3.60 -10.89
C ARG A 15 3.46 3.59 -9.43
N ASP A 16 2.44 2.83 -9.05
CA ASP A 16 1.87 2.87 -7.70
C ASP A 16 2.87 2.30 -6.69
N PHE A 17 3.47 1.16 -7.05
CA PHE A 17 4.60 0.59 -6.32
C PHE A 17 5.84 1.48 -6.35
N HIS A 18 6.12 2.13 -7.49
CA HIS A 18 7.24 3.07 -7.58
C HIS A 18 7.08 4.28 -6.64
N ASN A 19 5.90 4.87 -6.60
CA ASN A 19 5.56 5.98 -5.69
C ASN A 19 5.70 5.52 -4.24
N PHE A 20 5.15 4.34 -3.90
CA PHE A 20 5.37 3.73 -2.58
C PHE A 20 6.86 3.64 -2.23
N ASN A 21 7.66 3.02 -3.09
CA ASN A 21 9.08 2.74 -2.83
C ASN A 21 9.94 4.01 -2.70
N THR A 22 9.55 5.10 -3.33
CA THR A 22 10.34 6.34 -3.44
C THR A 22 9.88 7.44 -2.48
N VAL A 23 8.60 7.47 -2.11
CA VAL A 23 8.03 8.55 -1.28
C VAL A 23 7.62 8.07 0.11
N TYR A 24 7.08 6.84 0.22
CA TYR A 24 6.40 6.37 1.42
C TYR A 24 7.18 5.31 2.22
N ARG A 25 7.96 4.47 1.53
CA ARG A 25 8.77 3.42 2.15
C ARG A 25 9.73 4.03 3.18
N ASP A 26 9.70 3.49 4.39
CA ASP A 26 10.50 3.93 5.54
C ASP A 26 10.34 5.42 5.94
N ASN A 27 9.25 6.06 5.51
CA ASN A 27 8.91 7.41 5.91
C ASN A 27 7.85 7.39 7.02
N ASP A 28 8.26 7.70 8.25
CA ASP A 28 7.40 7.61 9.43
C ASP A 28 6.32 8.70 9.51
N ALA A 29 6.34 9.69 8.62
CA ALA A 29 5.24 10.64 8.46
C ALA A 29 3.96 10.00 7.89
N TYR A 30 4.10 8.85 7.23
CA TYR A 30 3.01 8.16 6.55
C TYR A 30 2.74 6.76 7.10
N ASP A 31 1.50 6.32 6.95
CA ASP A 31 1.03 4.97 7.21
C ASP A 31 0.23 4.50 5.98
N VAL A 32 0.88 3.75 5.09
CA VAL A 32 0.25 3.21 3.88
C VAL A 32 -0.52 1.94 4.25
N VAL A 33 -1.85 2.05 4.26
CA VAL A 33 -2.71 1.01 4.85
C VAL A 33 -3.11 -0.07 3.86
N ALA A 34 -3.16 0.25 2.57
CA ALA A 34 -3.46 -0.68 1.49
C ALA A 34 -3.09 -0.11 0.12
N PHE A 35 -2.90 -1.01 -0.84
CA PHE A 35 -3.10 -0.74 -2.26
C PHE A 35 -4.50 -1.20 -2.66
N THR A 36 -5.13 -0.56 -3.64
CA THR A 36 -6.33 -1.10 -4.29
C THR A 36 -6.04 -1.64 -5.68
N ALA A 37 -6.82 -2.61 -6.11
CA ALA A 37 -6.78 -3.14 -7.46
C ALA A 37 -8.17 -3.15 -8.10
N THR A 38 -8.19 -2.86 -9.41
CA THR A 38 -9.41 -2.90 -10.26
C THR A 38 -9.15 -3.51 -11.63
N GLN A 39 -7.94 -3.35 -12.17
CA GLN A 39 -7.64 -3.65 -13.58
C GLN A 39 -6.87 -4.96 -13.80
N ILE A 40 -6.20 -5.49 -12.77
CA ILE A 40 -5.33 -6.66 -12.90
C ILE A 40 -6.07 -7.84 -12.28
N PRO A 41 -6.41 -8.88 -13.07
CA PRO A 41 -7.03 -10.09 -12.54
C PRO A 41 -6.16 -10.77 -11.48
N ASP A 42 -6.81 -11.35 -10.46
CA ASP A 42 -6.19 -12.20 -9.43
C ASP A 42 -5.08 -11.52 -8.60
N ILE A 43 -5.08 -10.18 -8.53
CA ILE A 43 -4.10 -9.45 -7.71
C ILE A 43 -4.68 -9.05 -6.35
N GLU A 44 -6.00 -8.89 -6.26
CA GLU A 44 -6.70 -8.67 -5.02
C GLU A 44 -6.51 -9.84 -4.04
N GLY A 45 -6.42 -9.53 -2.75
CA GLY A 45 -6.11 -10.51 -1.70
C GLY A 45 -4.63 -10.87 -1.60
N ARG A 46 -3.78 -10.41 -2.53
CA ARG A 46 -2.33 -10.51 -2.40
C ARG A 46 -1.78 -9.44 -1.45
N THR A 47 -0.50 -9.59 -1.12
CA THR A 47 0.24 -8.65 -0.28
C THR A 47 1.43 -8.12 -1.06
N TYR A 48 1.62 -6.81 -1.07
CA TYR A 48 2.88 -6.21 -1.48
C TYR A 48 3.98 -6.69 -0.51
N PRO A 49 5.03 -7.36 -1.01
CA PRO A 49 5.85 -8.26 -0.20
C PRO A 49 6.61 -7.52 0.93
N PRO A 50 6.69 -8.10 2.14
CA PRO A 50 7.43 -7.52 3.26
C PRO A 50 8.88 -7.18 2.90
N GLU A 51 9.53 -8.02 2.09
CA GLU A 51 10.93 -7.84 1.68
C GLU A 51 11.16 -6.58 0.84
N LEU A 52 10.10 -6.03 0.22
CA LEU A 52 10.14 -4.79 -0.56
C LEU A 52 9.47 -3.61 0.17
N ALA A 53 8.75 -3.86 1.27
CA ALA A 53 7.92 -2.87 1.94
C ALA A 53 8.70 -1.97 2.91
N GLY A 54 9.93 -2.34 3.28
CA GLY A 54 10.75 -1.58 4.23
C GLY A 54 10.46 -1.93 5.70
N SER A 55 11.25 -1.37 6.59
CA SER A 55 11.26 -1.66 8.03
C SER A 55 9.93 -1.34 8.74
N LEU A 56 9.20 -0.35 8.23
CA LEU A 56 7.91 0.06 8.80
C LEU A 56 6.75 -0.89 8.46
N TYR A 57 6.93 -1.80 7.50
CA TYR A 57 5.88 -2.69 7.00
C TYR A 57 6.32 -4.17 7.02
N PRO A 58 6.64 -4.75 8.20
CA PRO A 58 7.20 -6.10 8.32
C PRO A 58 6.24 -7.22 7.89
N LYS A 59 4.95 -6.90 7.69
CA LYS A 59 3.92 -7.83 7.20
C LYS A 59 3.56 -7.57 5.74
N GLY A 60 4.26 -6.65 5.07
CA GLY A 60 3.87 -6.14 3.76
C GLY A 60 2.66 -5.23 3.84
N ILE A 61 2.08 -4.91 2.68
CA ILE A 61 0.91 -4.03 2.55
C ILE A 61 -0.17 -4.77 1.77
N PRO A 62 -1.41 -4.88 2.29
CA PRO A 62 -2.46 -5.61 1.60
C PRO A 62 -2.85 -4.94 0.28
N ILE A 63 -3.18 -5.76 -0.71
CA ILE A 63 -3.79 -5.35 -1.97
C ILE A 63 -5.25 -5.80 -1.92
N VAL A 64 -6.18 -4.86 -1.89
CA VAL A 64 -7.62 -5.15 -1.78
C VAL A 64 -8.37 -4.76 -3.05
N GLU A 65 -9.59 -5.27 -3.20
CA GLU A 65 -10.49 -4.72 -4.22
C GLU A 65 -10.85 -3.27 -3.91
N GLU A 66 -10.91 -2.41 -4.94
CA GLU A 66 -11.26 -1.00 -4.76
C GLU A 66 -12.66 -0.79 -4.14
N LYS A 67 -13.61 -1.71 -4.36
CA LYS A 67 -14.94 -1.66 -3.73
C LYS A 67 -14.90 -1.70 -2.20
N GLU A 68 -13.81 -2.19 -1.61
CA GLU A 68 -13.60 -2.27 -0.16
C GLU A 68 -13.13 -0.94 0.45
N LEU A 69 -12.91 0.11 -0.36
CA LEU A 69 -12.43 1.43 0.06
C LEU A 69 -13.16 2.00 1.28
N ASN A 70 -14.47 1.81 1.36
CA ASN A 70 -15.30 2.36 2.44
C ASN A 70 -15.08 1.68 3.81
N ARG A 71 -14.27 0.62 3.89
CA ARG A 71 -14.00 -0.14 5.12
C ARG A 71 -12.60 0.11 5.73
N LEU A 72 -11.76 0.93 5.09
CA LEU A 72 -10.32 1.11 5.40
C LEU A 72 -9.98 2.47 6.03
#